data_AF-A0A2D7I334-F1
#
_entry.id   AF-A0A2D7I334-F1
#
_cell.length_a   1.000
_cell.length_b   1.000
_cell.length_c   1.000
_cell.angle_alpha   90.00
_cell.angle_beta   90.00
_cell.angle_gamma   90.00
#
_symmetry.space_group_name_H-M   'P 1'
#
loop_
_entity.id
_entity.type
_entity.pdbx_description
1 polymer ?
#
loop_
_entity_poly.entity_id
_entity_poly.type
_entity_poly.pdbx_seq_one_letter_code
_entity_poly.pdbx_strand_id
1 'polypeptide(L)'
;MNFEWFRRVMIGVLLVLLVIAGAGYAMDAGEEKAPSPVVKGPESTDWELLGNSSEIQHHSGLSQINTETVSELGLAWAIDLPTRDGPIGNPLIKNGRIFQSGSQSQVFANDLKTGKLLWTYEPLTDRPPGSFLETWLRSLNRGLALYEDLVIVGTSDCRLVAIDQATGAKRWETETCDGEQDYMITGAPRVGGDKIFIGNSCGDMGLNRGHVDA
;
A
#
# COMPACT_ATOMS: atom_id res chain seq x y z
N MET A 1 -6.87 9.38 -80.62
CA MET A 1 -7.45 9.69 -79.29
C MET A 1 -6.40 10.45 -78.50
N ASN A 2 -6.73 11.65 -78.01
CA ASN A 2 -5.85 12.83 -77.97
C ASN A 2 -4.75 12.85 -76.89
N PHE A 3 -3.55 13.27 -77.32
CA PHE A 3 -2.29 13.40 -76.56
C PHE A 3 -2.27 14.58 -75.55
N GLU A 4 -3.33 15.40 -75.52
CA GLU A 4 -3.48 16.60 -74.67
C GLU A 4 -3.98 16.29 -73.25
N TRP A 5 -4.55 15.10 -73.01
CA TRP A 5 -5.04 14.70 -71.67
C TRP A 5 -3.90 14.29 -70.73
N PHE A 6 -2.85 13.62 -71.25
CA PHE A 6 -1.70 13.19 -70.45
C PHE A 6 -0.79 14.33 -69.99
N ARG A 7 -0.68 15.44 -70.75
CA ARG A 7 0.13 16.61 -70.35
C ARG A 7 -0.45 17.40 -69.18
N ARG A 8 -1.76 17.36 -68.95
CA ARG A 8 -2.43 18.11 -67.87
C ARG A 8 -2.46 17.36 -66.54
N VAL A 9 -2.40 16.03 -66.55
CA VAL A 9 -2.34 15.23 -65.31
C VAL A 9 -0.91 15.18 -64.74
N MET A 10 0.12 15.29 -65.58
CA MET A 10 1.52 15.14 -65.15
C MET A 10 2.15 16.42 -64.55
N ILE A 11 1.54 17.60 -64.74
CA ILE A 11 2.02 18.87 -64.16
C ILE A 11 1.45 19.10 -62.73
N GLY A 12 0.33 18.45 -62.39
CA GLY A 12 -0.24 18.51 -61.04
C GLY A 12 0.40 17.58 -60.00
N VAL A 13 1.13 16.54 -60.43
CA VAL A 13 1.73 15.55 -59.52
C VAL A 13 3.18 15.91 -59.12
N LEU A 14 3.88 16.74 -59.90
CA LEU A 14 5.26 17.16 -59.60
C LEU A 14 5.38 18.32 -58.61
N LEU A 15 4.30 19.02 -58.27
CA LEU A 15 4.29 20.08 -57.25
C LEU A 15 3.84 19.61 -55.85
N VAL A 16 3.35 18.38 -55.71
CA VAL A 16 3.06 17.77 -54.39
C VAL A 16 4.25 16.96 -53.87
N LEU A 17 5.18 16.55 -54.74
CA LEU A 17 6.38 15.81 -54.34
C LEU A 17 7.56 16.67 -53.87
N LEU A 18 7.47 18.00 -53.96
CA LEU A 18 8.50 18.94 -53.48
C LEU A 18 8.23 19.50 -52.08
N VAL A 19 7.13 19.10 -51.43
CA VAL A 19 6.85 19.44 -50.01
C VAL A 19 7.20 18.30 -49.04
N ILE A 20 7.55 17.11 -49.54
CA ILE A 20 7.92 15.96 -48.68
C ILE A 20 9.44 15.88 -48.41
N ALA A 21 10.26 16.69 -49.08
CA ALA A 21 11.73 16.65 -48.89
C ALA A 21 12.27 17.60 -47.79
N GLY A 22 11.40 18.25 -47.00
CA GLY A 22 11.80 19.25 -46.00
C GLY A 22 11.43 18.95 -44.54
N ALA A 23 10.80 17.81 -44.26
CA ALA A 23 10.38 17.47 -42.89
C ALA A 23 11.45 16.63 -42.19
N GLY A 24 12.39 17.33 -41.56
CA GLY A 24 13.09 16.90 -40.35
C GLY A 24 13.68 15.50 -40.34
N TYR A 25 14.99 15.41 -40.59
CA TYR A 25 15.81 14.56 -39.75
C TYR A 25 15.74 15.14 -38.32
N ALA A 26 14.71 14.75 -37.58
CA ALA A 26 14.79 14.80 -36.13
C ALA A 26 15.86 13.78 -35.76
N MET A 27 17.05 14.27 -35.38
CA MET A 27 17.98 13.45 -34.65
C MET A 27 17.19 12.93 -33.44
N ASP A 28 17.10 11.61 -33.32
CA ASP A 28 16.71 10.95 -32.09
C ASP A 28 17.79 11.29 -31.07
N ALA A 29 17.69 12.49 -30.50
CA ALA A 29 18.37 12.86 -29.29
C ALA A 29 17.72 11.97 -28.25
N GLY A 30 18.31 10.80 -28.03
CA GLY A 30 17.90 9.91 -26.97
C GLY A 30 17.68 10.77 -25.73
N GLU A 31 16.44 10.81 -25.25
CA GLU A 31 16.16 11.32 -23.93
C GLU A 31 17.02 10.46 -23.00
N GLU A 32 18.18 10.99 -22.64
CA GLU A 32 18.90 10.54 -21.46
C GLU A 32 17.92 10.84 -20.34
N LYS A 33 17.12 9.82 -20.00
CA LYS A 33 16.14 9.86 -18.94
C LYS A 33 16.96 10.14 -17.69
N ALA A 34 17.07 11.42 -17.35
CA ALA A 34 17.79 11.86 -16.16
C ALA A 34 17.31 10.95 -15.03
N PRO A 35 18.22 10.27 -14.31
CA PRO A 35 17.81 9.32 -13.30
C PRO A 35 16.82 10.06 -12.41
N SER A 36 15.59 9.52 -12.33
CA SER A 36 14.58 10.07 -11.44
C SER A 36 15.27 10.29 -10.10
N PRO A 37 15.22 11.50 -9.52
CA PRO A 37 15.91 11.75 -8.27
C PRO A 37 15.46 10.67 -7.29
N VAL A 38 16.40 9.80 -6.90
CA VAL A 38 16.14 8.80 -5.87
C VAL A 38 15.82 9.63 -4.65
N VAL A 39 14.54 9.71 -4.31
CA VAL A 39 14.12 10.41 -3.09
C VAL A 39 14.74 9.58 -1.98
N LYS A 40 15.79 10.11 -1.36
CA LYS A 40 16.47 9.43 -0.28
C LYS A 40 15.45 9.35 0.86
N GLY A 41 14.95 8.13 1.10
CA GLY A 41 14.10 7.85 2.26
C GLY A 41 14.80 8.29 3.56
N PRO A 42 14.05 8.48 4.65
CA PRO A 42 14.63 8.95 5.90
C PRO A 42 15.77 8.04 6.37
N GLU A 43 16.84 8.65 6.92
CA GLU A 43 17.90 7.95 7.64
C GLU A 43 17.44 7.64 9.08
N SER A 44 16.27 7.00 9.18
CA SER A 44 15.67 6.58 10.44
C SER A 44 15.66 5.06 10.53
N THR A 45 15.77 4.53 11.74
CA THR A 45 15.49 3.12 12.03
C THR A 45 14.00 2.84 12.20
N ASP A 46 13.18 3.90 12.28
CA ASP A 46 11.73 3.80 12.32
C ASP A 46 11.17 3.68 10.88
N TRP A 47 10.06 2.98 10.77
CA TRP A 47 9.29 2.75 9.54
C TRP A 47 7.82 3.01 9.86
N GLU A 48 7.47 4.28 10.06
CA GLU A 48 6.17 4.69 10.60
C GLU A 48 5.03 4.65 9.56
N LEU A 49 5.37 4.83 8.29
CA LEU A 49 4.43 4.87 7.18
C LEU A 49 4.57 3.63 6.31
N LEU A 50 3.47 3.20 5.70
CA LEU A 50 3.60 2.20 4.63
C LEU A 50 4.50 2.76 3.54
N GLY A 51 5.52 1.99 3.17
CA GLY A 51 6.51 2.41 2.18
C GLY A 51 7.53 3.44 2.69
N ASN A 52 7.64 3.62 4.01
CA ASN A 52 8.62 4.46 4.73
C ASN A 52 8.48 5.98 4.57
N SER A 53 7.73 6.45 3.58
CA SER A 53 7.50 7.87 3.33
C SER A 53 6.12 8.11 2.73
N SER A 54 5.70 9.37 2.63
CA SER A 54 4.44 9.78 1.99
C SER A 54 4.34 9.37 0.53
N GLU A 55 5.48 9.18 -0.13
CA GLU A 55 5.60 8.77 -1.53
C GLU A 55 5.47 7.25 -1.71
N ILE A 56 5.47 6.47 -0.61
CA ILE A 56 5.28 5.02 -0.58
C ILE A 56 6.29 4.30 -1.50
N GLN A 57 7.55 4.70 -1.45
CA GLN A 57 8.59 4.14 -2.31
C GLN A 57 9.14 2.80 -1.81
N HIS A 58 8.85 2.43 -0.55
CA HIS A 58 9.42 1.26 0.10
C HIS A 58 10.97 1.28 0.12
N HIS A 59 11.54 2.48 0.27
CA HIS A 59 12.98 2.69 0.27
C HIS A 59 13.46 3.15 1.66
N SER A 60 14.52 2.53 2.17
CA SER A 60 15.24 2.95 3.39
C SER A 60 16.52 3.69 3.01
N GLY A 61 16.83 4.78 3.73
CA GLY A 61 18.12 5.45 3.60
C GLY A 61 19.29 4.72 4.28
N LEU A 62 19.01 3.67 5.06
CA LEU A 62 20.02 2.91 5.79
C LEU A 62 20.88 2.05 4.84
N SER A 63 22.19 2.04 5.07
CA SER A 63 23.16 1.37 4.18
C SER A 63 24.15 0.44 4.90
N GLN A 64 23.90 0.12 6.18
CA GLN A 64 24.76 -0.79 6.95
C GLN A 64 24.82 -2.18 6.29
N ILE A 65 23.67 -2.69 5.85
CA ILE A 65 23.56 -3.88 5.01
C ILE A 65 23.55 -3.39 3.55
N ASN A 66 24.54 -3.82 2.77
CA ASN A 66 24.71 -3.44 1.37
C ASN A 66 25.34 -4.60 0.57
N THR A 67 25.67 -4.37 -0.71
CA THR A 67 26.19 -5.41 -1.61
C THR A 67 27.51 -6.04 -1.16
N GLU A 68 28.27 -5.35 -0.30
CA GLU A 68 29.54 -5.83 0.24
C GLU A 68 29.36 -6.58 1.55
N THR A 69 28.35 -6.24 2.35
CA THR A 69 28.14 -6.79 3.71
C THR A 69 27.00 -7.81 3.81
N VAL A 70 26.12 -7.91 2.81
CA VAL A 70 24.94 -8.80 2.86
C VAL A 70 25.29 -10.28 3.04
N SER A 71 26.50 -10.72 2.67
CA SER A 71 26.97 -12.08 2.89
C SER A 71 27.14 -12.44 4.37
N GLU A 72 27.20 -11.45 5.26
CA GLU A 72 27.33 -11.65 6.70
C GLU A 72 25.96 -11.69 7.41
N LEU A 73 24.86 -11.52 6.65
CA LEU A 73 23.52 -11.48 7.22
C LEU A 73 23.12 -12.83 7.82
N GLY A 74 22.58 -12.79 9.04
CA GLY A 74 22.05 -13.95 9.74
C GLY A 74 20.73 -13.64 10.43
N LEU A 75 19.99 -14.70 10.79
CA LEU A 75 18.77 -14.57 11.59
C LEU A 75 19.11 -14.04 12.98
N ALA A 76 18.64 -12.83 13.32
CA ALA A 76 18.83 -12.25 14.65
C ALA A 76 17.92 -12.90 15.70
N TRP A 77 16.62 -13.04 15.38
CA TRP A 77 15.61 -13.69 16.21
C TRP A 77 14.39 -14.07 15.35
N ALA A 78 13.57 -14.98 15.87
CA ALA A 78 12.28 -15.34 15.32
C ALA A 78 11.28 -15.60 16.46
N ILE A 79 10.01 -15.34 16.19
CA ILE A 79 8.90 -15.61 17.10
C ILE A 79 7.73 -16.19 16.30
N ASP A 80 6.94 -17.03 16.97
CA ASP A 80 5.62 -17.40 16.48
C ASP A 80 4.61 -16.33 16.94
N LEU A 81 3.89 -15.74 16.00
CA LEU A 81 2.79 -14.86 16.32
C LEU A 81 1.53 -15.69 16.62
N PRO A 82 0.74 -15.33 17.65
CA PRO A 82 -0.48 -16.07 18.02
C PRO A 82 -1.64 -15.72 17.08
N THR A 83 -1.47 -15.99 15.79
CA THR A 83 -2.46 -15.79 14.72
C THR A 83 -2.68 -17.11 14.00
N ARG A 84 -3.91 -17.39 13.61
CA ARG A 84 -4.26 -18.61 12.87
C ARG A 84 -3.61 -18.65 11.48
N ASP A 85 -3.66 -17.51 10.79
CA ASP A 85 -3.18 -17.34 9.42
C ASP A 85 -1.96 -16.41 9.41
N GLY A 86 -1.08 -16.59 8.42
CA GLY A 86 0.11 -15.75 8.28
C GLY A 86 -0.23 -14.27 8.04
N PRO A 87 0.51 -13.33 8.67
CA PRO A 87 0.31 -11.91 8.41
C PRO A 87 0.66 -11.57 6.95
N ILE A 88 -0.16 -10.72 6.33
CA ILE A 88 0.06 -10.25 4.95
C ILE A 88 0.30 -8.74 4.85
N GLY A 89 0.13 -8.01 5.96
CA GLY A 89 0.40 -6.58 6.04
C GLY A 89 1.87 -6.31 6.37
N ASN A 90 2.36 -5.15 5.95
CA ASN A 90 3.72 -4.74 6.29
C ASN A 90 3.79 -4.33 7.77
N PRO A 91 4.82 -4.76 8.51
CA PRO A 91 5.06 -4.25 9.86
C PRO A 91 5.38 -2.76 9.82
N LEU A 92 4.96 -2.03 10.85
CA LEU A 92 5.39 -0.66 11.11
C LEU A 92 6.32 -0.65 12.32
N ILE A 93 7.32 0.22 12.29
CA ILE A 93 8.31 0.32 13.35
C ILE A 93 8.30 1.74 13.88
N LYS A 94 8.15 1.89 15.19
CA LYS A 94 8.26 3.19 15.86
C LYS A 94 8.77 3.03 17.28
N ASN A 95 9.72 3.87 17.69
CA ASN A 95 10.23 3.91 19.07
C ASN A 95 10.67 2.53 19.61
N GLY A 96 11.33 1.72 18.79
CA GLY A 96 11.83 0.40 19.18
C GLY A 96 10.76 -0.69 19.31
N ARG A 97 9.56 -0.47 18.77
CA ARG A 97 8.50 -1.47 18.68
C ARG A 97 8.15 -1.80 17.24
N ILE A 98 7.80 -3.06 17.00
CA ILE A 98 7.20 -3.55 15.76
C ILE A 98 5.71 -3.68 16.00
N PHE A 99 4.89 -3.13 15.09
CA PHE A 99 3.44 -3.30 15.06
C PHE A 99 3.05 -4.09 13.82
N GLN A 100 2.30 -5.17 13.99
CA GLN A 100 1.93 -6.08 12.91
C GLN A 100 0.44 -6.43 13.00
N SER A 101 -0.26 -6.34 11.86
CA SER A 101 -1.62 -6.88 11.76
C SER A 101 -1.58 -8.39 11.53
N GLY A 102 -2.53 -9.10 12.15
CA GLY A 102 -2.72 -10.54 12.04
C GLY A 102 -4.02 -10.93 11.38
N SER A 103 -4.32 -12.24 11.47
CA SER A 103 -5.61 -12.78 11.06
C SER A 103 -6.73 -12.07 11.83
N GLN A 104 -7.88 -11.87 11.17
CA GLN A 104 -9.09 -11.31 11.81
C GLN A 104 -8.85 -9.95 12.45
N SER A 105 -7.96 -9.16 11.85
CA SER A 105 -7.62 -7.80 12.28
C SER A 105 -7.00 -7.71 13.68
N GLN A 106 -6.44 -8.81 14.20
CA GLN A 106 -5.59 -8.77 15.39
C GLN A 106 -4.43 -7.78 15.17
N VAL A 107 -3.95 -7.18 16.26
CA VAL A 107 -2.77 -6.30 16.26
C VAL A 107 -1.80 -6.78 17.32
N PHE A 108 -0.55 -6.97 16.91
CA PHE A 108 0.55 -7.36 17.79
C PHE A 108 1.54 -6.22 17.92
N ALA A 109 2.04 -5.99 19.13
CA ALA A 109 3.22 -5.18 19.35
C ALA A 109 4.35 -6.03 19.94
N ASN A 110 5.53 -5.90 19.36
CA ASN A 110 6.72 -6.65 19.76
C ASN A 110 7.89 -5.70 20.00
N ASP A 111 8.77 -6.07 20.93
CA ASP A 111 10.04 -5.38 21.10
C ASP A 111 10.94 -5.63 19.89
N LEU A 112 11.48 -4.57 19.28
CA LEU A 112 12.27 -4.65 18.05
C LEU A 112 13.58 -5.43 18.22
N LYS A 113 14.18 -5.39 19.42
CA LYS A 113 15.50 -6.01 19.66
C LYS A 113 15.40 -7.49 19.97
N THR A 114 14.34 -7.89 20.67
CA THR A 114 14.19 -9.25 21.21
C THR A 114 13.08 -10.05 20.54
N GLY A 115 12.19 -9.40 19.80
CA GLY A 115 10.97 -10.00 19.25
C GLY A 115 9.88 -10.24 20.30
N LYS A 116 10.14 -10.02 21.59
CA LYS A 116 9.18 -10.35 22.66
C LYS A 116 7.83 -9.65 22.42
N LEU A 117 6.75 -10.44 22.45
CA LEU A 117 5.38 -9.92 22.43
C LEU A 117 5.14 -9.04 23.66
N LEU A 118 4.75 -7.79 23.43
CA LEU A 118 4.46 -6.80 24.45
C LEU A 118 2.97 -6.78 24.78
N TRP A 119 2.13 -6.75 23.75
CA TRP A 119 0.68 -6.81 23.87
C TRP A 119 0.03 -7.32 22.57
N THR A 120 -1.21 -7.79 22.70
CA THR A 120 -2.10 -8.17 21.59
C THR A 120 -3.42 -7.44 21.76
N TYR A 121 -3.98 -6.97 20.66
CA TYR A 121 -5.36 -6.49 20.58
C TYR A 121 -6.15 -7.39 19.63
N GLU A 122 -7.31 -7.88 20.09
CA GLU A 122 -8.17 -8.82 19.34
C GLU A 122 -9.57 -8.21 19.18
N PRO A 123 -9.89 -7.59 18.03
CA PRO A 123 -11.16 -6.90 17.85
C PRO A 123 -12.37 -7.83 17.71
N LEU A 124 -12.15 -9.06 17.23
CA LEU A 124 -13.20 -9.99 16.79
C LEU A 124 -13.24 -11.23 17.68
N THR A 125 -13.73 -11.10 18.91
CA THR A 125 -13.79 -12.22 19.86
C THR A 125 -15.08 -13.04 19.77
N ASP A 126 -16.17 -12.49 19.24
CA ASP A 126 -17.44 -13.19 19.09
C ASP A 126 -17.70 -13.53 17.61
N ARG A 127 -17.79 -14.83 17.31
CA ARG A 127 -17.99 -15.36 15.96
C ARG A 127 -18.91 -16.55 15.99
N PRO A 128 -20.20 -16.34 15.68
CA PRO A 128 -21.14 -17.43 15.56
C PRO A 128 -20.69 -18.41 14.47
N PRO A 129 -20.72 -19.73 14.73
CA PRO A 129 -20.45 -20.73 13.71
C PRO A 129 -21.34 -20.51 12.47
N GLY A 130 -20.72 -20.52 11.29
CA GLY A 130 -21.41 -20.26 10.02
C GLY A 130 -21.63 -18.77 9.70
N SER A 131 -21.17 -17.85 10.54
CA SER A 131 -21.17 -16.42 10.20
C SER A 131 -20.20 -16.10 9.06
N PHE A 132 -20.49 -15.04 8.32
CA PHE A 132 -19.59 -14.56 7.27
C PHE A 132 -18.20 -14.16 7.80
N LEU A 133 -18.08 -13.86 9.11
CA LEU A 133 -16.81 -13.58 9.82
C LEU A 133 -15.82 -14.76 9.81
N GLU A 134 -16.28 -15.99 9.62
CA GLU A 134 -15.42 -17.19 9.52
C GLU A 134 -14.82 -17.40 8.13
N THR A 135 -15.25 -16.62 7.12
CA THR A 135 -14.72 -16.76 5.77
C THR A 135 -13.25 -16.35 5.70
N TRP A 136 -12.49 -17.02 4.83
CA TRP A 136 -11.06 -16.77 4.66
C TRP A 136 -10.75 -15.32 4.25
N LEU A 137 -11.64 -14.67 3.50
CA LEU A 137 -11.46 -13.27 3.08
C LEU A 137 -11.46 -12.30 4.27
N ARG A 138 -12.30 -12.56 5.28
CA ARG A 138 -12.42 -11.70 6.48
C ARG A 138 -11.35 -11.95 7.52
N SER A 139 -10.53 -12.98 7.30
CA SER A 139 -9.34 -13.21 8.10
C SER A 139 -8.14 -12.39 7.61
N LEU A 140 -8.20 -11.80 6.41
CA LEU A 140 -7.11 -11.00 5.86
C LEU A 140 -7.07 -9.57 6.42
N ASN A 141 -5.89 -9.08 6.73
CA ASN A 141 -5.66 -7.68 7.09
C ASN A 141 -4.32 -7.18 6.53
N ARG A 142 -4.35 -6.15 5.67
CA ARG A 142 -3.19 -5.67 4.91
C ARG A 142 -2.33 -4.63 5.63
N GLY A 143 -2.60 -4.36 6.89
CA GLY A 143 -1.71 -3.56 7.71
C GLY A 143 -2.41 -2.49 8.52
N LEU A 144 -1.56 -1.63 9.08
CA LEU A 144 -1.91 -0.66 10.09
C LEU A 144 -1.60 0.75 9.58
N ALA A 145 -1.97 1.74 10.38
CA ALA A 145 -1.36 3.06 10.34
C ALA A 145 -0.90 3.44 11.74
N LEU A 146 0.17 4.24 11.84
CA LEU A 146 0.56 4.91 13.08
C LEU A 146 0.15 6.38 12.99
N TYR A 147 -0.44 6.89 14.06
CA TYR A 147 -0.78 8.30 14.19
C TYR A 147 -0.53 8.74 15.62
N GLU A 148 0.36 9.72 15.84
CA GLU A 148 0.76 10.14 17.19
C GLU A 148 1.20 8.93 18.06
N ASP A 149 0.49 8.69 19.16
CA ASP A 149 0.64 7.57 20.10
C ASP A 149 -0.28 6.37 19.81
N LEU A 150 -0.98 6.38 18.67
CA LEU A 150 -1.96 5.40 18.27
C LEU A 150 -1.46 4.45 17.19
N VAL A 151 -1.90 3.19 17.28
CA VAL A 151 -1.94 2.22 16.19
C VAL A 151 -3.38 2.13 15.71
N ILE A 152 -3.58 2.24 14.42
CA ILE A 152 -4.90 2.25 13.80
C ILE A 152 -5.07 1.03 12.92
N VAL A 153 -6.20 0.33 13.07
CA VAL A 153 -6.55 -0.85 12.29
C VAL A 153 -7.98 -0.75 11.77
N GLY A 154 -8.19 -1.08 10.51
CA GLY A 154 -9.52 -1.35 9.95
C GLY A 154 -9.87 -2.81 10.17
N THR A 155 -11.05 -3.08 10.72
CA THR A 155 -11.49 -4.44 11.08
C THR A 155 -12.43 -5.00 10.03
N SER A 156 -12.42 -6.32 9.86
CA SER A 156 -13.27 -6.94 8.85
C SER A 156 -14.76 -6.72 9.12
N ASP A 157 -15.19 -6.51 10.38
CA ASP A 157 -16.56 -6.11 10.78
C ASP A 157 -16.85 -4.60 10.70
N CYS A 158 -16.20 -3.89 9.76
CA CYS A 158 -16.53 -2.50 9.42
C CYS A 158 -16.21 -1.44 10.49
N ARG A 159 -15.30 -1.72 11.42
CA ARG A 159 -14.84 -0.72 12.38
C ARG A 159 -13.46 -0.18 12.02
N LEU A 160 -13.24 1.09 12.32
CA LEU A 160 -11.92 1.68 12.44
C LEU A 160 -11.61 1.80 13.93
N VAL A 161 -10.50 1.21 14.37
CA VAL A 161 -10.14 1.11 15.79
C VAL A 161 -8.78 1.76 16.02
N ALA A 162 -8.70 2.62 17.04
CA ALA A 162 -7.45 3.15 17.54
C ALA A 162 -7.04 2.52 18.86
N ILE A 163 -5.76 2.18 18.93
CA ILE A 163 -5.15 1.42 20.02
C ILE A 163 -3.94 2.21 20.50
N ASP A 164 -3.79 2.35 21.80
CA ASP A 164 -2.61 2.96 22.42
C ASP A 164 -1.34 2.12 22.13
N GLN A 165 -0.31 2.75 21.53
CA GLN A 165 0.92 2.08 21.12
C GLN A 165 1.68 1.42 22.30
N ALA A 166 1.52 1.92 23.52
CA ALA A 166 2.27 1.45 24.68
C ALA A 166 1.58 0.31 25.42
N THR A 167 0.26 0.37 25.51
CA THR A 167 -0.53 -0.50 26.39
C THR A 167 -1.37 -1.51 25.62
N GLY A 168 -1.63 -1.28 24.32
CA GLY A 168 -2.56 -2.08 23.56
C GLY A 168 -4.03 -1.81 23.89
N ALA A 169 -4.33 -0.79 24.71
CA ALA A 169 -5.70 -0.45 25.09
C ALA A 169 -6.42 0.27 23.95
N LYS A 170 -7.68 -0.11 23.69
CA LYS A 170 -8.56 0.62 22.77
C LYS A 170 -8.76 2.04 23.29
N ARG A 171 -8.51 3.04 22.44
CA ARG A 171 -8.73 4.46 22.71
C ARG A 171 -10.06 4.92 22.17
N TRP A 172 -10.40 4.51 20.95
CA TRP A 172 -11.70 4.73 20.34
C TRP A 172 -11.96 3.69 19.24
N GLU A 173 -13.22 3.57 18.84
CA GLU A 173 -13.63 2.87 17.62
C GLU A 173 -14.81 3.61 16.98
N THR A 174 -14.95 3.48 15.68
CA THR A 174 -16.12 3.94 14.93
C THR A 174 -16.48 2.92 13.86
N GLU A 175 -17.77 2.80 13.55
CA GLU A 175 -18.22 2.08 12.36
C GLU A 175 -18.00 2.96 11.14
N THR A 176 -17.50 2.38 10.05
CA THR A 176 -17.26 3.09 8.78
C THR A 176 -17.98 2.45 7.60
N CYS A 177 -18.62 1.30 7.80
CA CYS A 177 -19.49 0.66 6.81
C CYS A 177 -20.54 -0.21 7.50
N ASP A 178 -21.55 -0.62 6.75
CA ASP A 178 -22.62 -1.47 7.26
C ASP A 178 -22.21 -2.95 7.20
N GLY A 179 -21.87 -3.53 8.35
CA GLY A 179 -21.51 -4.94 8.46
C GLY A 179 -22.64 -5.91 8.08
N GLU A 180 -23.91 -5.47 8.10
CA GLU A 180 -25.08 -6.28 7.71
C GLU A 180 -25.26 -6.35 6.19
N GLN A 181 -24.64 -5.45 5.43
CA GLN A 181 -24.65 -5.43 3.96
C GLN A 181 -23.41 -6.12 3.37
N ASP A 182 -22.78 -7.06 4.07
CA ASP A 182 -21.57 -7.79 3.63
C ASP A 182 -20.36 -6.88 3.29
N TYR A 183 -20.34 -5.64 3.77
CA TYR A 183 -19.12 -4.83 3.72
C TYR A 183 -18.03 -5.45 4.62
N MET A 184 -16.78 -5.15 4.28
CA MET A 184 -15.63 -5.44 5.15
C MET A 184 -14.49 -4.46 4.91
N ILE A 185 -13.57 -4.39 5.87
CA ILE A 185 -12.30 -3.68 5.71
C ILE A 185 -11.17 -4.70 5.80
N THR A 186 -10.35 -4.74 4.75
CA THR A 186 -9.15 -5.60 4.70
C THR A 186 -7.89 -4.80 4.31
N GLY A 187 -8.05 -3.53 3.93
CA GLY A 187 -6.97 -2.61 3.59
C GLY A 187 -6.39 -1.93 4.82
N ALA A 188 -5.15 -1.44 4.71
CA ALA A 188 -4.54 -0.62 5.76
C ALA A 188 -5.06 0.83 5.69
N PRO A 189 -5.37 1.47 6.83
CA PRO A 189 -5.72 2.89 6.88
C PRO A 189 -4.53 3.78 6.45
N ARG A 190 -4.84 5.04 6.14
CA ARG A 190 -3.83 6.07 5.79
C ARG A 190 -4.06 7.32 6.60
N VAL A 191 -2.99 7.89 7.13
CA VAL A 191 -3.03 9.17 7.82
C VAL A 191 -2.68 10.28 6.83
N GLY A 192 -3.49 11.33 6.79
CA GLY A 192 -3.22 12.54 6.04
C GLY A 192 -3.61 13.77 6.84
N GLY A 193 -2.62 14.55 7.28
CA GLY A 193 -2.86 15.65 8.22
C GLY A 193 -3.40 15.13 9.55
N ASP A 194 -4.58 15.61 9.94
CA ASP A 194 -5.32 15.22 11.15
C ASP A 194 -6.44 14.19 10.88
N LYS A 195 -6.41 13.54 9.71
CA LYS A 195 -7.47 12.61 9.28
C LYS A 195 -6.94 11.21 9.00
N ILE A 196 -7.83 10.23 9.14
CA ILE A 196 -7.52 8.82 8.94
C ILE A 196 -8.44 8.26 7.87
N PHE A 197 -7.91 8.08 6.68
CA PHE A 197 -8.64 7.59 5.53
C PHE A 197 -8.71 6.06 5.53
N ILE A 198 -9.91 5.53 5.32
CA ILE A 198 -10.15 4.11 5.13
C ILE A 198 -11.24 3.87 4.08
N GLY A 199 -11.08 2.81 3.29
CA GLY A 199 -12.11 2.36 2.35
C GLY A 199 -12.70 1.02 2.75
N ASN A 200 -13.62 0.51 1.92
CA ASN A 200 -14.28 -0.78 2.12
C ASN A 200 -13.97 -1.78 0.98
N SER A 201 -14.29 -3.04 1.20
CA SER A 201 -14.13 -4.16 0.24
C SER A 201 -15.49 -4.76 -0.17
N CYS A 202 -15.49 -5.90 -0.87
CA CYS A 202 -16.67 -6.65 -1.36
C CYS A 202 -17.45 -6.01 -2.52
N GLY A 203 -16.78 -5.22 -3.39
CA GLY A 203 -17.42 -4.67 -4.59
C GLY A 203 -17.79 -5.72 -5.66
N ASP A 204 -17.15 -6.88 -5.63
CA ASP A 204 -17.39 -8.04 -6.50
C ASP A 204 -18.71 -8.77 -6.20
N MET A 205 -19.27 -8.58 -5.00
CA MET A 205 -20.56 -9.15 -4.60
C MET A 205 -21.74 -8.43 -5.24
N GLY A 206 -21.54 -7.24 -5.82
CA GLY A 206 -22.61 -6.42 -6.42
C GLY A 206 -23.64 -5.87 -5.43
N LEU A 207 -23.47 -6.13 -4.13
CA LEU A 207 -24.34 -5.66 -3.05
C LEU A 207 -23.94 -4.27 -2.54
N ASN A 208 -22.70 -3.86 -2.82
CA ASN A 208 -22.04 -2.74 -2.14
C ASN A 208 -21.45 -1.72 -3.11
N ARG A 209 -21.50 -0.44 -2.72
CA ARG A 209 -20.82 0.66 -3.44
C ARG A 209 -19.52 0.99 -2.70
N GLY A 210 -18.40 1.03 -3.42
CA GLY A 210 -17.13 1.49 -2.85
C GLY A 210 -17.18 2.96 -2.44
N HIS A 211 -16.64 3.26 -1.26
CA HIS A 211 -16.44 4.60 -0.75
C HIS A 211 -15.17 4.69 0.12
N VAL A 212 -14.82 5.92 0.50
CA VAL A 212 -13.75 6.24 1.45
C VAL A 212 -14.33 7.16 2.52
N ASP A 213 -13.95 6.92 3.77
CA ASP A 213 -14.30 7.75 4.94
C ASP A 213 -13.03 8.29 5.61
N ALA A 214 -13.13 9.35 6.43
CA ALA A 214 -11.98 10.08 7.00
C ALA A 214 -12.21 10.74 8.36
#